data_AF-A0A960RPG2-F1
#
_entry.id   AF-A0A960RPG2-F1
#
_cell.length_a   1.000
_cell.length_b   1.000
_cell.length_c   1.000
_cell.angle_alpha   90.00
_cell.angle_beta   90.00
_cell.angle_gamma   90.00
#
_symmetry.space_group_name_H-M   'P 1'
#
loop_
_entity.id
_entity.type
_entity.pdbx_description
1 polymer ?
#
loop_
_entity_poly.entity_id
_entity_poly.type
_entity_poly.pdbx_seq_one_letter_code
_entity_poly.pdbx_strand_id
1 'polypeptide(L)'
;GTSFFNRDLLRHLRLVTDFDESLVEIQSIDPLTKIVLLHDKEMFASAKQIRADVTHDLNQFYKDAMNHRDLPLVSDLNSACMALMLASNPRHLMGTSFGKPCVSYFADFQMYLRQILTSTNYLQLISNPIDPDDHINQNILHLSHGLAYAFFNRLGHREEALSFIYGLIAKSDQKQSGSLWNHIIDIHEEIYGLLKAFPNGPLFKALDVFQPGADFRGFDPIAQGNLPSKTYVVSFRNFHTDCLRMPSPTAQRYIQKAEITQEFQAFIRQLASHKRGDQHLIINLQDRTSWEEHARCEALEKAQGYAELANNLVVVTLPKYTDFYHQSDIYLQVSNADDFLSLVLEQVKSGEECGFFFPSTFPLKQAVAFTEKALPIIHKLFFASKNTLTRKNRLDFLEIFYHLLTLKIIEEIQPHSLSFTCKDAVDVGAATSAGFYAFLKLMSRSYDWQEDEKDFLVWMLFGPALSVRERTIDLQRLSRTVSALSSISAELEINREKVLKACAPLYEFPLFNEVSVFKPN
;
A
#
# COMPACT_ATOMS: atom_id res chain seq x y z
N GLY A 1 -15.75 -2.14 24.46
CA GLY A 1 -15.14 -3.04 23.46
C GLY A 1 -13.84 -3.57 24.00
N THR A 2 -13.46 -4.79 23.61
CA THR A 2 -12.16 -5.38 23.96
C THR A 2 -11.04 -4.59 23.28
N SER A 3 -9.97 -4.28 24.03
CA SER A 3 -8.76 -3.68 23.46
C SER A 3 -8.22 -4.54 22.33
N PHE A 4 -7.63 -3.91 21.32
CA PHE A 4 -7.08 -4.64 20.17
C PHE A 4 -5.95 -5.62 20.56
N PHE A 5 -5.28 -5.40 21.69
CA PHE A 5 -4.21 -6.26 22.19
C PHE A 5 -4.44 -6.70 23.65
N ASN A 6 -3.94 -7.90 23.99
CA ASN A 6 -3.86 -8.39 25.38
C ASN A 6 -2.55 -7.93 26.02
N ARG A 7 -2.64 -7.04 27.01
CA ARG A 7 -1.48 -6.41 27.67
C ARG A 7 -0.61 -7.40 28.45
N ASP A 8 -1.22 -8.35 29.14
CA ASP A 8 -0.50 -9.28 30.00
C ASP A 8 0.31 -10.27 29.17
N LEU A 9 -0.27 -10.77 28.08
CA LEU A 9 0.44 -11.62 27.11
C LEU A 9 1.65 -10.89 26.52
N LEU A 10 1.50 -9.62 26.17
CA LEU A 10 2.57 -8.82 25.56
C LEU A 10 3.71 -8.50 26.54
N ARG A 11 3.38 -8.18 27.80
CA ARG A 11 4.40 -7.99 28.84
C ARG A 11 5.20 -9.27 29.08
N HIS A 12 4.55 -10.43 29.07
CA HIS A 12 5.24 -11.71 29.19
C HIS A 12 6.13 -12.00 27.98
N LEU A 13 5.66 -11.74 26.75
CA LEU A 13 6.47 -11.90 25.54
C LEU A 13 7.74 -11.03 25.59
N ARG A 14 7.61 -9.76 26.00
CA ARG A 14 8.76 -8.85 26.15
C ARG A 14 9.76 -9.32 27.20
N LEU A 15 9.27 -9.76 28.37
CA LEU A 15 10.15 -10.27 29.41
C LEU A 15 10.93 -11.50 28.91
N VAL A 16 10.28 -12.41 28.19
CA VAL A 16 10.94 -13.60 27.62
C VAL A 16 12.00 -13.20 26.58
N THR A 17 11.72 -12.24 25.70
CA THR A 17 12.73 -11.78 24.72
C THR A 17 13.92 -11.09 25.36
N ASP A 18 13.70 -10.29 26.41
CA ASP A 18 14.78 -9.63 27.15
C ASP A 18 15.72 -10.66 27.81
N PHE A 19 15.22 -11.85 28.15
CA PHE A 19 16.04 -12.97 28.64
C PHE A 19 16.74 -13.73 27.50
N ASP A 20 16.09 -13.95 26.35
CA ASP A 20 16.68 -14.66 25.21
C ASP A 20 17.82 -13.88 24.53
N GLU A 21 17.76 -12.55 24.50
CA GLU A 21 18.88 -11.70 24.01
C GLU A 21 20.20 -11.98 24.77
N SER A 22 20.13 -12.44 26.01
CA SER A 22 21.31 -12.79 26.82
C SER A 22 21.92 -14.15 26.49
N LEU A 23 21.24 -14.99 25.69
CA LEU A 23 21.57 -16.41 25.49
C LEU A 23 21.99 -16.78 24.06
N VAL A 24 21.86 -15.89 23.07
CA VAL A 24 22.19 -16.21 21.67
C VAL A 24 23.60 -15.73 21.28
N GLU A 25 24.57 -16.64 21.30
CA GLU A 25 25.86 -16.45 20.61
C GLU A 25 25.67 -16.60 19.09
N ILE A 26 25.34 -15.51 18.39
CA ILE A 26 25.30 -15.51 16.92
C ILE A 26 26.73 -15.29 16.39
N GLN A 27 27.30 -16.29 15.71
CA GLN A 27 28.66 -16.26 15.15
C GLN A 27 28.84 -15.31 13.95
N SER A 28 27.77 -14.65 13.48
CA SER A 28 27.78 -13.76 12.31
C SER A 28 26.97 -12.49 12.53
N ILE A 29 27.41 -11.37 11.92
CA ILE A 29 26.69 -10.09 11.96
C ILE A 29 25.30 -10.25 11.34
N ASP A 30 24.26 -9.95 12.12
CA ASP A 30 22.87 -9.97 11.67
C ASP A 30 22.65 -8.94 10.55
N PRO A 31 22.27 -9.37 9.32
CA PRO A 31 22.05 -8.46 8.20
C PRO A 31 20.92 -7.45 8.47
N LEU A 32 19.95 -7.76 9.33
CA LEU A 32 18.80 -6.91 9.65
C LEU A 32 19.21 -5.62 10.39
N THR A 33 20.38 -5.62 11.05
CA THR A 33 20.94 -4.40 11.67
C THR A 33 21.13 -3.24 10.68
N LYS A 34 21.28 -3.54 9.38
CA LYS A 34 21.39 -2.53 8.33
C LYS A 34 20.06 -1.81 8.04
N ILE A 35 18.92 -2.41 8.38
CA ILE A 35 17.59 -1.86 8.07
C ILE A 35 17.39 -0.51 8.75
N VAL A 36 17.92 -0.32 9.96
CA VAL A 36 17.86 0.96 10.67
C VAL A 36 18.58 2.07 9.89
N LEU A 37 19.74 1.77 9.30
CA LEU A 37 20.49 2.72 8.47
C LEU A 37 19.76 3.02 7.16
N LEU A 38 19.13 2.01 6.54
CA LEU A 38 18.31 2.19 5.34
C LEU A 38 17.11 3.11 5.63
N HIS A 39 16.41 2.88 6.75
CA HIS A 39 15.29 3.70 7.18
C HIS A 39 15.72 5.15 7.43
N ASP A 40 16.88 5.37 8.05
CA ASP A 40 17.38 6.72 8.31
C ASP A 40 17.61 7.51 7.03
N LYS A 41 18.22 6.87 6.03
CA LYS A 41 18.44 7.49 4.72
C LYS A 41 17.15 7.65 3.93
N GLU A 42 16.22 6.71 4.02
CA GLU A 42 14.88 6.84 3.43
C GLU A 42 14.13 8.03 4.04
N MET A 43 14.19 8.20 5.37
CA MET A 43 13.55 9.32 6.06
C MET A 43 14.20 10.66 5.73
N PHE A 44 15.53 10.69 5.58
CA PHE A 44 16.24 11.87 5.10
C PHE A 44 15.80 12.28 3.69
N ALA A 45 15.77 11.34 2.74
CA ALA A 45 15.34 11.58 1.37
C ALA A 45 13.87 12.02 1.32
N SER A 46 13.01 11.35 2.08
CA SER A 46 11.59 11.68 2.24
C SER A 46 11.40 13.09 2.80
N ALA A 47 12.10 13.47 3.86
CA ALA A 47 12.04 14.80 4.45
C ALA A 47 12.45 15.89 3.45
N LYS A 48 13.53 15.63 2.70
CA LYS A 48 14.03 16.55 1.67
C LYS A 48 12.99 16.76 0.57
N GLN A 49 12.34 15.69 0.11
CA GLN A 49 11.28 15.75 -0.88
C GLN A 49 10.07 16.53 -0.36
N ILE A 50 9.51 16.13 0.80
CA ILE A 50 8.35 16.79 1.39
C ILE A 50 8.60 18.29 1.56
N ARG A 51 9.78 18.66 2.09
CA ARG A 51 10.16 20.07 2.25
C ARG A 51 10.21 20.81 0.92
N ALA A 52 10.73 20.17 -0.13
CA ALA A 52 10.77 20.76 -1.47
C ALA A 52 9.35 21.01 -2.00
N ASP A 53 8.47 20.00 -1.89
CA ASP A 53 7.09 20.04 -2.39
C ASP A 53 6.25 21.15 -1.73
N VAL A 54 6.46 21.42 -0.44
CA VAL A 54 5.72 22.45 0.32
C VAL A 54 6.47 23.78 0.47
N THR A 55 7.56 24.00 -0.28
CA THR A 55 8.43 25.19 -0.08
C THR A 55 7.64 26.50 -0.19
N HIS A 56 6.68 26.58 -1.12
CA HIS A 56 5.87 27.79 -1.30
C HIS A 56 5.03 28.08 -0.06
N ASP A 57 4.23 27.10 0.39
CA ASP A 57 3.33 27.25 1.54
C ASP A 57 4.11 27.50 2.83
N LEU A 58 5.26 26.84 2.97
CA LEU A 58 6.17 27.04 4.09
C LEU A 58 6.69 28.49 4.15
N ASN A 59 7.05 29.07 3.01
CA ASN A 59 7.50 30.47 2.95
C ASN A 59 6.36 31.46 3.26
N GLN A 60 5.12 31.19 2.84
CA GLN A 60 3.99 32.05 3.18
C GLN A 60 3.65 31.96 4.67
N PHE A 61 3.59 30.74 5.21
CA PHE A 61 3.39 30.51 6.63
C PHE A 61 4.41 31.28 7.49
N TYR A 62 5.71 31.20 7.19
CA TYR A 62 6.72 31.88 8.00
C TYR A 62 6.69 33.42 7.91
N LYS A 63 6.18 34.00 6.81
CA LYS A 63 5.99 35.46 6.72
C LYS A 63 4.97 35.96 7.73
N ASP A 64 3.89 35.20 7.93
CA ASP A 64 2.79 35.60 8.80
C ASP A 64 2.98 35.11 10.24
N ALA A 65 3.50 33.89 10.41
CA ALA A 65 3.68 33.23 11.71
C ALA A 65 4.49 34.06 12.72
N MET A 66 5.41 34.92 12.25
CA MET A 66 6.19 35.78 13.14
C MET A 66 5.34 36.72 13.99
N ASN A 67 4.18 37.16 13.48
CA ASN A 67 3.26 38.08 14.16
C ASN A 67 2.18 37.37 14.99
N HIS A 68 2.06 36.04 14.87
CA HIS A 68 0.98 35.23 15.44
C HIS A 68 1.50 34.06 16.30
N ARG A 69 2.63 34.26 16.99
CA ARG A 69 3.31 33.21 17.78
C ARG A 69 2.51 32.75 19.00
N ASP A 70 1.54 33.55 19.43
CA ASP A 70 0.61 33.27 20.51
C ASP A 70 -0.48 32.26 20.12
N LEU A 71 -0.71 32.04 18.81
CA LEU A 71 -1.65 31.04 18.33
C LEU A 71 -1.09 29.62 18.52
N PRO A 72 -1.80 28.71 19.22
CA PRO A 72 -1.30 27.35 19.45
C PRO A 72 -0.99 26.59 18.17
N LEU A 73 -1.84 26.72 17.14
CA LEU A 73 -1.63 26.06 15.84
C LEU A 73 -0.35 26.53 15.14
N VAL A 74 0.03 27.80 15.30
CA VAL A 74 1.28 28.32 14.73
C VAL A 74 2.48 27.68 15.43
N SER A 75 2.44 27.54 16.75
CA SER A 75 3.48 26.88 17.53
C SER A 75 3.63 25.39 17.16
N ASP A 76 2.52 24.68 17.05
CA ASP A 76 2.50 23.25 16.72
C ASP A 76 3.01 23.02 15.29
N LEU A 77 2.54 23.82 14.33
CA LEU A 77 2.97 23.74 12.93
C LEU A 77 4.44 24.12 12.76
N ASN A 78 4.93 25.13 13.48
CA ASN A 78 6.35 25.45 13.53
C ASN A 78 7.17 24.26 14.05
N SER A 79 6.70 23.54 15.05
CA SER A 79 7.38 22.34 15.58
C SER A 79 7.46 21.22 14.55
N ALA A 80 6.38 20.97 13.80
CA ALA A 80 6.36 20.03 12.69
C ALA A 80 7.36 20.43 11.58
N CYS A 81 7.35 21.69 11.16
CA CYS A 81 8.26 22.21 10.13
C CYS A 81 9.72 22.13 10.56
N MET A 82 10.03 22.47 11.81
CA MET A 82 11.39 22.38 12.34
C MET A 82 11.89 20.94 12.40
N ALA A 83 11.06 19.99 12.85
CA ALA A 83 11.40 18.57 12.83
C ALA A 83 11.66 18.07 11.40
N LEU A 84 10.84 18.48 10.43
CA LEU A 84 11.04 18.17 9.01
C LEU A 84 12.37 18.74 8.47
N MET A 85 12.69 20.00 8.80
CA MET A 85 13.95 20.62 8.40
C MET A 85 15.16 19.88 8.97
N LEU A 86 15.10 19.46 10.24
CA LEU A 86 16.17 18.69 10.88
C LEU A 86 16.29 17.28 10.27
N ALA A 87 15.17 16.60 9.98
CA ALA A 87 15.18 15.31 9.28
C ALA A 87 15.77 15.41 7.87
N SER A 88 15.63 16.57 7.21
CA SER A 88 16.19 16.83 5.87
C SER A 88 17.66 17.30 5.86
N ASN A 89 18.35 17.29 7.00
CA ASN A 89 19.73 17.77 7.11
C ASN A 89 20.72 16.59 7.16
N PRO A 90 21.69 16.50 6.23
CA PRO A 90 22.61 15.36 6.16
C PRO A 90 23.54 15.24 7.38
N ARG A 91 23.65 16.27 8.22
CA ARG A 91 24.39 16.22 9.49
C ARG A 91 23.72 15.33 10.54
N HIS A 92 22.45 14.96 10.34
CA HIS A 92 21.70 14.09 11.24
C HIS A 92 21.61 12.64 10.73
N LEU A 93 22.31 12.29 9.65
CA LEU A 93 22.37 10.89 9.21
C LEU A 93 23.13 10.02 10.23
N MET A 94 22.65 8.79 10.45
CA MET A 94 23.33 7.77 11.26
C MET A 94 24.66 7.40 10.62
N GLY A 95 25.75 7.97 11.14
CA GLY A 95 27.10 7.86 10.59
C GLY A 95 27.84 9.20 10.55
N THR A 96 27.10 10.32 10.49
CA THR A 96 27.66 11.67 10.58
C THR A 96 27.30 12.38 11.88
N SER A 97 26.20 12.00 12.52
CA SER A 97 25.68 12.67 13.71
C SER A 97 26.15 12.03 15.02
N PHE A 98 26.44 12.88 16.02
CA PHE A 98 26.55 12.49 17.43
C PHE A 98 25.23 12.67 18.20
N GLY A 99 24.12 12.99 17.51
CA GLY A 99 22.86 13.41 18.12
C GLY A 99 21.65 12.60 17.65
N LYS A 100 20.46 13.20 17.72
CA LYS A 100 19.22 12.58 17.24
C LYS A 100 19.29 12.37 15.71
N PRO A 101 19.01 11.15 15.20
CA PRO A 101 19.14 10.85 13.79
C PRO A 101 17.93 11.30 12.95
N CYS A 102 18.08 11.32 11.62
CA CYS A 102 17.04 11.74 10.68
C CYS A 102 15.73 10.96 10.86
N VAL A 103 15.79 9.64 11.06
CA VAL A 103 14.60 8.80 11.30
C VAL A 103 13.80 9.27 12.51
N SER A 104 14.48 9.71 13.57
CA SER A 104 13.83 10.14 14.80
C SER A 104 13.24 11.54 14.66
N TYR A 105 13.90 12.45 13.94
CA TYR A 105 13.30 13.75 13.60
C TYR A 105 12.11 13.61 12.65
N PHE A 106 12.15 12.64 11.74
CA PHE A 106 11.01 12.37 10.87
C PHE A 106 9.81 11.82 11.65
N ALA A 107 10.05 10.93 12.62
CA ALA A 107 9.02 10.46 13.53
C ALA A 107 8.41 11.62 14.36
N ASP A 108 9.22 12.57 14.83
CA ASP A 108 8.72 13.79 15.48
C ASP A 108 7.84 14.62 14.53
N PHE A 109 8.29 14.83 13.28
CA PHE A 109 7.51 15.55 12.27
C PHE A 109 6.12 14.92 12.08
N GLN A 110 6.07 13.60 11.90
CA GLN A 110 4.81 12.88 11.75
C GLN A 110 3.93 13.02 13.00
N MET A 111 4.52 12.89 14.19
CA MET A 111 3.80 13.05 15.45
C MET A 111 3.20 14.45 15.59
N TYR A 112 3.97 15.50 15.31
CA TYR A 112 3.49 16.89 15.37
C TYR A 112 2.41 17.16 14.32
N LEU A 113 2.59 16.68 13.08
CA LEU A 113 1.56 16.78 12.04
C LEU A 113 0.25 16.16 12.51
N ARG A 114 0.30 14.96 13.09
CA ARG A 114 -0.89 14.30 13.65
C ARG A 114 -1.51 15.09 14.80
N GLN A 115 -0.70 15.64 15.71
CA GLN A 115 -1.20 16.44 16.82
C GLN A 115 -1.96 17.68 16.33
N ILE A 116 -1.43 18.37 15.32
CA ILE A 116 -2.10 19.51 14.68
C ILE A 116 -3.45 19.07 14.13
N LEU A 117 -3.47 18.01 13.31
CA LEU A 117 -4.66 17.54 12.60
C LEU A 117 -5.72 16.90 13.51
N THR A 118 -5.36 16.55 14.75
CA THR A 118 -6.28 16.05 15.78
C THR A 118 -6.65 17.10 16.82
N SER A 119 -6.05 18.30 16.75
CA SER A 119 -6.30 19.36 17.71
C SER A 119 -7.69 19.96 17.55
N THR A 120 -8.30 20.39 18.66
CA THR A 120 -9.61 21.05 18.64
C THR A 120 -9.59 22.33 17.80
N ASN A 121 -8.49 23.09 17.85
CA ASN A 121 -8.34 24.33 17.08
C ASN A 121 -8.36 24.05 15.56
N TYR A 122 -7.66 23.02 15.10
CA TYR A 122 -7.69 22.63 13.69
C TYR A 122 -9.09 22.15 13.27
N LEU A 123 -9.72 21.30 14.09
CA LEU A 123 -11.06 20.79 13.80
C LEU A 123 -12.11 21.91 13.73
N GLN A 124 -12.00 22.92 14.60
CA GLN A 124 -12.83 24.12 14.53
C GLN A 124 -12.56 24.92 13.26
N LEU A 125 -11.29 25.03 12.86
CA LEU A 125 -10.89 25.77 11.67
C LEU A 125 -11.43 25.16 10.37
N ILE A 126 -11.43 23.83 10.23
CA ILE A 126 -11.98 23.16 9.04
C ILE A 126 -13.52 23.08 9.04
N SER A 127 -14.16 23.23 10.20
CA SER A 127 -15.62 23.14 10.32
C SER A 127 -16.34 24.45 9.95
N ASN A 128 -15.61 25.56 9.90
CA ASN A 128 -16.16 26.89 9.64
C ASN A 128 -15.52 27.50 8.38
N PRO A 129 -16.28 28.28 7.59
CA PRO A 129 -15.69 29.02 6.48
C PRO A 129 -14.67 30.03 7.02
N ILE A 130 -13.47 30.03 6.45
CA ILE A 130 -12.42 30.98 6.80
C ILE A 130 -12.71 32.32 6.11
N ASP A 131 -12.53 33.40 6.85
CA ASP A 131 -12.59 34.75 6.29
C ASP A 131 -11.52 34.90 5.18
N PRO A 132 -11.89 35.34 3.97
CA PRO A 132 -10.95 35.59 2.88
C PRO A 132 -9.78 36.50 3.27
N ASP A 133 -9.95 37.39 4.25
CA ASP A 133 -8.92 38.31 4.74
C ASP A 133 -8.05 37.72 5.87
N ASP A 134 -8.41 36.54 6.40
CA ASP A 134 -7.65 35.83 7.44
C ASP A 134 -6.54 34.97 6.83
N HIS A 135 -5.49 35.65 6.37
CA HIS A 135 -4.36 35.03 5.68
C HIS A 135 -3.62 34.00 6.53
N ILE A 136 -3.51 34.19 7.86
CA ILE A 136 -2.78 33.26 8.72
C ILE A 136 -3.49 31.91 8.82
N ASN A 137 -4.81 31.91 9.00
CA ASN A 137 -5.58 30.67 9.09
C ASN A 137 -5.64 29.93 7.74
N GLN A 138 -5.69 30.66 6.62
CA GLN A 138 -5.53 30.07 5.29
C GLN A 138 -4.16 29.40 5.12
N ASN A 139 -3.09 30.09 5.50
CA ASN A 139 -1.73 29.56 5.42
C ASN A 139 -1.51 28.34 6.32
N ILE A 140 -2.10 28.32 7.52
CA ILE A 140 -2.08 27.14 8.41
C ILE A 140 -2.76 25.95 7.73
N LEU A 141 -3.95 26.13 7.15
CA LEU A 141 -4.64 25.04 6.46
C LEU A 141 -3.87 24.55 5.23
N HIS A 142 -3.46 25.46 4.35
CA HIS A 142 -2.73 25.11 3.13
C HIS A 142 -1.44 24.35 3.45
N LEU A 143 -0.66 24.81 4.42
CA LEU A 143 0.57 24.12 4.81
C LEU A 143 0.27 22.78 5.49
N SER A 144 -0.74 22.68 6.36
CA SER A 144 -1.08 21.41 7.02
C SER A 144 -1.56 20.35 6.05
N HIS A 145 -2.42 20.72 5.09
CA HIS A 145 -2.93 19.84 4.03
C HIS A 145 -1.82 19.52 3.02
N GLY A 146 -1.01 20.50 2.64
CA GLY A 146 0.16 20.32 1.77
C GLY A 146 1.20 19.35 2.36
N LEU A 147 1.50 19.46 3.66
CA LEU A 147 2.38 18.53 4.37
C LEU A 147 1.82 17.10 4.36
N ALA A 148 0.51 16.93 4.61
CA ALA A 148 -0.14 15.63 4.54
C ALA A 148 -0.07 15.07 3.11
N TYR A 149 -0.38 15.87 2.09
CA TYR A 149 -0.33 15.45 0.70
C TYR A 149 1.07 15.02 0.25
N ALA A 150 2.09 15.81 0.56
CA ALA A 150 3.49 15.48 0.27
C ALA A 150 3.94 14.23 1.05
N PHE A 151 3.46 14.05 2.29
CA PHE A 151 3.73 12.85 3.07
C PHE A 151 3.21 11.57 2.40
N PHE A 152 1.99 11.58 1.84
CA PHE A 152 1.43 10.41 1.14
C PHE A 152 2.04 10.19 -0.27
N ASN A 153 2.46 11.25 -0.96
CA ASN A 153 2.96 11.19 -2.35
C ASN A 153 4.48 11.05 -2.50
N ARG A 154 5.23 10.97 -1.39
CA ARG A 154 6.69 10.81 -1.45
C ARG A 154 7.10 9.53 -2.18
N LEU A 155 8.26 9.56 -2.84
CA LEU A 155 8.78 8.46 -3.65
C LEU A 155 9.53 7.39 -2.84
N GLY A 156 10.07 7.81 -1.69
CA GLY A 156 11.01 7.03 -0.88
C GLY A 156 12.39 6.88 -1.53
N HIS A 157 13.32 6.21 -0.84
CA HIS A 157 14.66 5.92 -1.35
C HIS A 157 14.81 4.42 -1.61
N ARG A 158 14.73 4.03 -2.90
CA ARG A 158 14.58 2.61 -3.29
C ARG A 158 15.91 1.91 -3.58
N GLU A 159 16.90 2.64 -4.10
CA GLU A 159 18.17 2.08 -4.57
C GLU A 159 18.93 1.32 -3.49
N GLU A 160 18.97 1.85 -2.28
CA GLU A 160 19.63 1.19 -1.16
C GLU A 160 18.85 -0.03 -0.64
N ALA A 161 17.52 0.01 -0.69
CA ALA A 161 16.69 -1.15 -0.35
C ALA A 161 16.90 -2.29 -1.36
N LEU A 162 17.01 -1.98 -2.66
CA LEU A 162 17.41 -2.98 -3.66
C LEU A 162 18.82 -3.51 -3.43
N SER A 163 19.78 -2.61 -3.18
CA SER A 163 21.17 -3.00 -2.90
C SER A 163 21.25 -3.92 -1.68
N PHE A 164 20.41 -3.67 -0.68
CA PHE A 164 20.27 -4.55 0.48
C PHE A 164 19.69 -5.91 0.09
N ILE A 165 18.57 -5.96 -0.66
CA ILE A 165 17.95 -7.20 -1.14
C ILE A 165 18.99 -8.05 -1.91
N TYR A 166 19.69 -7.47 -2.88
CA TYR A 166 20.73 -8.18 -3.63
C TYR A 166 21.93 -8.57 -2.77
N GLY A 167 22.27 -7.79 -1.75
CA GLY A 167 23.27 -8.16 -0.75
C GLY A 167 22.89 -9.39 0.08
N LEU A 168 21.60 -9.71 0.22
CA LEU A 168 21.13 -10.95 0.88
C LEU A 168 21.27 -12.18 -0.03
N ILE A 169 21.19 -11.98 -1.35
CA ILE A 169 21.21 -13.01 -2.41
C ILE A 169 22.67 -13.38 -2.78
N ALA A 170 23.59 -12.41 -2.80
CA ALA A 170 24.94 -12.50 -3.38
C ALA A 170 25.92 -13.57 -2.81
N LYS A 171 25.47 -14.47 -1.93
CA LYS A 171 26.26 -15.62 -1.46
C LYS A 171 26.02 -16.91 -2.28
N SER A 172 25.08 -16.93 -3.22
CA SER A 172 24.84 -18.06 -4.13
C SER A 172 25.44 -17.79 -5.52
N ASP A 173 26.46 -18.54 -5.90
CA ASP A 173 27.13 -18.45 -7.21
C ASP A 173 26.32 -19.10 -8.35
N GLN A 174 24.98 -19.05 -8.29
CA GLN A 174 24.12 -19.79 -9.22
C GLN A 174 23.79 -18.98 -10.47
N LYS A 175 24.05 -19.60 -11.63
CA LYS A 175 23.65 -19.09 -12.95
C LYS A 175 22.12 -18.91 -12.98
N GLN A 176 21.68 -17.68 -13.26
CA GLN A 176 20.29 -17.39 -13.59
C GLN A 176 19.85 -18.24 -14.80
N SER A 177 19.08 -19.31 -14.55
CA SER A 177 18.49 -20.13 -15.61
C SER A 177 17.00 -20.26 -15.37
N GLY A 178 16.20 -19.44 -16.03
CA GLY A 178 14.74 -19.51 -15.90
C GLY A 178 14.02 -18.29 -16.43
N SER A 179 12.68 -18.34 -16.37
CA SER A 179 11.84 -17.16 -16.58
C SER A 179 12.01 -16.16 -15.43
N LEU A 180 11.66 -14.89 -15.66
CA LEU A 180 11.59 -13.85 -14.61
C LEU A 180 10.82 -14.33 -13.37
N TRP A 181 9.73 -15.07 -13.60
CA TRP A 181 8.85 -15.59 -12.57
C TRP A 181 9.54 -16.63 -11.68
N ASN A 182 10.34 -17.53 -12.27
CA ASN A 182 11.13 -18.49 -11.51
C ASN A 182 12.21 -17.77 -10.69
N HIS A 183 12.88 -16.78 -11.29
CA HIS A 183 13.91 -16.00 -10.61
C HIS A 183 13.38 -15.31 -9.34
N ILE A 184 12.14 -14.79 -9.37
CA ILE A 184 11.49 -14.21 -8.18
C ILE A 184 11.28 -15.23 -7.06
N ILE A 185 10.97 -16.49 -7.40
CA ILE A 185 10.85 -17.57 -6.41
C ILE A 185 12.22 -17.94 -5.86
N ASP A 186 13.24 -18.04 -6.71
CA ASP A 186 14.61 -18.34 -6.28
C ASP A 186 15.12 -17.27 -5.29
N ILE A 187 14.86 -15.98 -5.56
CA ILE A 187 15.16 -14.87 -4.65
C ILE A 187 14.49 -15.09 -3.28
N HIS A 188 13.23 -15.51 -3.27
CA HIS A 188 12.50 -15.76 -2.02
C HIS A 188 13.15 -16.87 -1.21
N GLU A 189 13.47 -18.00 -1.85
CA GLU A 189 14.08 -19.16 -1.19
C GLU A 189 15.44 -18.80 -0.58
N GLU A 190 16.25 -18.01 -1.28
CA GLU A 190 17.55 -17.56 -0.79
C GLU A 190 17.44 -16.61 0.41
N ILE A 191 16.60 -15.57 0.31
CA ILE A 191 16.37 -14.63 1.41
C ILE A 191 15.79 -15.38 2.62
N TYR A 192 14.82 -16.27 2.40
CA TYR A 192 14.21 -17.06 3.45
C TYR A 192 15.23 -17.98 4.13
N GLY A 193 16.08 -18.65 3.34
CA GLY A 193 17.15 -19.50 3.84
C GLY A 193 18.13 -18.76 4.73
N LEU A 194 18.51 -17.53 4.35
CA LEU A 194 19.37 -16.67 5.15
C LEU A 194 18.68 -16.21 6.45
N LEU A 195 17.47 -15.68 6.35
CA LEU A 195 16.75 -15.11 7.51
C LEU A 195 16.30 -16.17 8.52
N LYS A 196 16.24 -17.45 8.15
CA LYS A 196 16.02 -18.55 9.09
C LYS A 196 17.09 -18.61 10.20
N ALA A 197 18.30 -18.12 9.93
CA ALA A 197 19.37 -18.00 10.93
C ALA A 197 19.17 -16.80 11.88
N PHE A 198 18.25 -15.88 11.57
CA PHE A 198 17.97 -14.64 12.31
C PHE A 198 16.45 -14.51 12.60
N PRO A 199 15.85 -15.43 13.36
CA PRO A 199 14.38 -15.52 13.49
C PRO A 199 13.74 -14.39 14.31
N ASN A 200 14.55 -13.59 15.02
CA ASN A 200 14.04 -12.67 16.03
C ASN A 200 13.56 -11.31 15.47
N GLY A 201 13.96 -10.93 14.25
CA GLY A 201 13.60 -9.65 13.64
C GLY A 201 12.08 -9.34 13.67
N PRO A 202 11.22 -10.24 13.18
CA PRO A 202 9.76 -10.03 13.20
C PRO A 202 9.18 -9.88 14.60
N LEU A 203 9.75 -10.58 15.58
CA LEU A 203 9.33 -10.49 16.97
C LEU A 203 9.72 -9.13 17.56
N PHE A 204 10.96 -8.68 17.35
CA PHE A 204 11.41 -7.36 17.80
C PHE A 204 10.60 -6.23 17.16
N LYS A 205 10.29 -6.33 15.86
CA LYS A 205 9.38 -5.37 15.22
C LYS A 205 7.97 -5.37 15.79
N ALA A 206 7.45 -6.53 16.17
CA ALA A 206 6.17 -6.61 16.84
C ALA A 206 6.25 -5.96 18.24
N LEU A 207 7.36 -6.11 18.95
CA LEU A 207 7.59 -5.51 20.27
C LEU A 207 7.84 -3.99 20.22
N ASP A 208 8.47 -3.47 19.17
CA ASP A 208 8.69 -2.03 18.94
C ASP A 208 7.37 -1.23 18.93
N VAL A 209 6.28 -1.86 18.50
CA VAL A 209 4.94 -1.26 18.53
C VAL A 209 4.48 -0.92 19.97
N PHE A 210 5.08 -1.56 20.98
CA PHE A 210 4.72 -1.47 22.39
C PHE A 210 5.77 -0.75 23.25
N GLN A 211 6.51 0.21 22.67
CA GLN A 211 7.42 1.05 23.43
C GLN A 211 6.69 1.82 24.57
N PRO A 212 7.34 2.07 25.71
CA PRO A 212 6.72 2.74 26.86
C PRO A 212 6.09 4.09 26.47
N GLY A 213 4.79 4.26 26.75
CA GLY A 213 4.02 5.44 26.33
C GLY A 213 3.20 5.26 25.03
N ALA A 214 3.39 4.13 24.33
CA ALA A 214 2.55 3.69 23.20
C ALA A 214 1.35 2.84 23.64
N ASP A 215 1.29 2.43 24.91
CA ASP A 215 0.37 1.45 25.53
C ASP A 215 -1.14 1.74 25.39
N PHE A 216 -1.51 2.85 24.75
CA PHE A 216 -2.90 3.30 24.55
C PHE A 216 -3.25 3.60 23.07
N ARG A 217 -2.34 3.40 22.12
CA ARG A 217 -2.54 3.90 20.73
C ARG A 217 -3.30 2.96 19.80
N GLY A 218 -3.45 1.68 20.15
CA GLY A 218 -4.11 0.70 19.26
C GLY A 218 -3.24 0.30 18.08
N PHE A 219 -3.84 -0.34 17.08
CA PHE A 219 -3.18 -0.64 15.81
C PHE A 219 -3.35 0.55 14.84
N ASP A 220 -2.23 1.16 14.44
CA ASP A 220 -2.18 2.23 13.44
C ASP A 220 -0.90 2.04 12.61
N PRO A 221 -0.98 1.45 11.41
CA PRO A 221 0.20 1.06 10.67
C PRO A 221 1.04 2.28 10.27
N ILE A 222 0.41 3.42 9.96
CA ILE A 222 1.11 4.63 9.54
C ILE A 222 1.92 5.21 10.71
N ALA A 223 1.33 5.34 11.90
CA ALA A 223 2.09 5.77 13.09
C ALA A 223 3.13 4.76 13.58
N GLN A 224 2.99 3.49 13.21
CA GLN A 224 3.94 2.43 13.51
C GLN A 224 5.08 2.35 12.48
N GLY A 225 5.27 3.38 11.65
CA GLY A 225 6.38 3.48 10.72
C GLY A 225 6.17 2.78 9.38
N ASN A 226 4.98 2.23 9.11
CA ASN A 226 4.64 1.73 7.78
C ASN A 226 4.10 2.87 6.92
N LEU A 227 5.01 3.69 6.43
CA LEU A 227 4.65 4.96 5.80
C LEU A 227 4.22 4.78 4.33
N PRO A 228 3.21 5.52 3.85
CA PRO A 228 2.67 5.39 2.47
C PRO A 228 3.63 5.95 1.42
N SER A 229 3.82 5.39 0.24
CA SER A 229 4.68 6.01 -0.78
C SER A 229 4.14 5.81 -2.19
N LYS A 230 4.37 6.78 -3.06
CA LYS A 230 4.11 6.64 -4.49
C LYS A 230 5.06 5.59 -5.04
N THR A 231 4.54 4.61 -5.78
CA THR A 231 5.29 3.47 -6.34
C THR A 231 5.51 3.64 -7.83
N TYR A 232 4.44 3.64 -8.62
CA TYR A 232 4.44 3.77 -10.07
C TYR A 232 3.28 4.64 -10.54
N VAL A 233 3.29 5.02 -11.80
CA VAL A 233 2.19 5.77 -12.43
C VAL A 233 1.64 4.94 -13.56
N VAL A 234 0.31 4.83 -13.61
CA VAL A 234 -0.39 4.27 -14.76
C VAL A 234 -0.90 5.42 -15.60
N SER A 235 -0.59 5.40 -16.90
CA SER A 235 -0.97 6.45 -17.83
C SER A 235 -1.87 5.89 -18.91
N PHE A 236 -3.00 6.56 -19.13
CA PHE A 236 -3.97 6.25 -20.19
C PHE A 236 -4.36 7.55 -20.89
N ARG A 237 -3.90 7.80 -22.13
CA ARG A 237 -4.21 8.98 -22.97
C ARG A 237 -4.43 10.32 -22.22
N ASN A 238 -5.63 10.49 -21.65
CA ASN A 238 -6.16 11.71 -21.06
C ASN A 238 -6.06 11.76 -19.53
N PHE A 239 -5.75 10.66 -18.84
CA PHE A 239 -5.57 10.63 -17.40
C PHE A 239 -4.34 9.83 -16.97
N HIS A 240 -3.80 10.22 -15.84
CA HIS A 240 -2.70 9.55 -15.16
C HIS A 240 -3.17 9.23 -13.75
N THR A 241 -2.85 8.02 -13.30
CA THR A 241 -3.17 7.56 -11.95
C THR A 241 -1.89 7.18 -11.23
N ASP A 242 -1.61 7.91 -10.16
CA ASP A 242 -0.50 7.63 -9.26
C ASP A 242 -0.84 6.44 -8.36
N CYS A 243 -0.07 5.36 -8.45
CA CYS A 243 -0.22 4.22 -7.57
C CYS A 243 0.60 4.44 -6.29
N LEU A 244 -0.08 4.34 -5.15
CA LEU A 244 0.51 4.49 -3.83
C LEU A 244 0.55 3.12 -3.13
N ARG A 245 1.70 2.74 -2.60
CA ARG A 245 1.78 1.74 -1.53
C ARG A 245 1.27 2.42 -0.26
N MET A 246 0.16 1.96 0.28
CA MET A 246 -0.41 2.53 1.50
C MET A 246 -1.00 1.39 2.35
N PRO A 247 -0.63 1.27 3.63
CA PRO A 247 -1.37 0.40 4.55
C PRO A 247 -2.73 1.00 4.85
N SER A 248 -3.60 0.26 5.56
CA SER A 248 -4.90 0.78 5.97
C SER A 248 -4.76 2.15 6.65
N PRO A 249 -5.36 3.24 6.13
CA PRO A 249 -5.30 4.57 6.75
C PRO A 249 -6.29 4.64 7.93
N THR A 250 -6.28 3.60 8.77
CA THR A 250 -7.15 3.45 9.92
C THR A 250 -6.34 3.32 11.20
N ALA A 251 -6.89 3.87 12.28
CA ALA A 251 -6.44 3.61 13.64
C ALA A 251 -7.50 2.77 14.36
N GLN A 252 -7.09 1.64 14.93
CA GLN A 252 -7.96 0.67 15.57
C GLN A 252 -7.53 0.42 17.02
N ARG A 253 -8.16 1.14 17.95
CA ARG A 253 -7.93 0.98 19.40
C ARG A 253 -8.68 -0.21 19.99
N TYR A 254 -9.85 -0.52 19.41
CA TYR A 254 -10.73 -1.60 19.84
C TYR A 254 -10.98 -2.55 18.68
N ILE A 255 -11.15 -3.84 18.97
CA ILE A 255 -11.40 -4.86 17.92
C ILE A 255 -12.59 -4.47 17.04
N GLN A 256 -13.65 -3.93 17.64
CA GLN A 256 -14.91 -3.61 16.94
C GLN A 256 -14.97 -2.20 16.36
N LYS A 257 -13.92 -1.38 16.50
CA LYS A 257 -13.97 0.03 16.06
C LYS A 257 -12.63 0.50 15.51
N ALA A 258 -12.65 0.88 14.24
CA ALA A 258 -11.58 1.61 13.58
C ALA A 258 -12.06 2.99 13.13
N GLU A 259 -11.14 3.93 13.00
CA GLU A 259 -11.40 5.30 12.56
C GLU A 259 -10.37 5.68 11.49
N ILE A 260 -10.75 6.50 10.53
CA ILE A 260 -9.82 7.03 9.52
C ILE A 260 -8.86 8.02 10.16
N THR A 261 -7.57 7.90 9.87
CA THR A 261 -6.55 8.81 10.40
C THR A 261 -6.73 10.23 9.86
N GLN A 262 -6.46 11.24 10.70
CA GLN A 262 -6.66 12.64 10.33
C GLN A 262 -5.69 13.10 9.23
N GLU A 263 -4.50 12.52 9.17
CA GLU A 263 -3.52 12.76 8.11
C GLU A 263 -4.04 12.30 6.75
N PHE A 264 -4.75 11.16 6.70
CA PHE A 264 -5.37 10.69 5.47
C PHE A 264 -6.54 11.60 5.07
N GLN A 265 -7.37 12.05 6.02
CA GLN A 265 -8.42 13.02 5.71
C GLN A 265 -7.85 14.34 5.18
N ALA A 266 -6.76 14.85 5.77
CA ALA A 266 -6.06 16.04 5.29
C ALA A 266 -5.47 15.86 3.89
N PHE A 267 -4.93 14.67 3.58
CA PHE A 267 -4.52 14.31 2.22
C PHE A 267 -5.68 14.39 1.22
N ILE A 268 -6.85 13.83 1.55
CA ILE A 268 -8.03 13.91 0.68
C ILE A 268 -8.54 15.36 0.55
N ARG A 269 -8.52 16.16 1.63
CA ARG A 269 -8.89 17.58 1.58
C ARG A 269 -7.96 18.38 0.65
N GLN A 270 -6.67 18.06 0.61
CA GLN A 270 -5.75 18.68 -0.35
C GLN A 270 -6.14 18.36 -1.79
N LEU A 271 -6.50 17.10 -2.10
CA LEU A 271 -6.98 16.72 -3.44
C LEU A 271 -8.23 17.51 -3.84
N ALA A 272 -9.12 17.77 -2.89
CA ALA A 272 -10.33 18.56 -3.11
C ALA A 272 -10.02 20.03 -3.48
N SER A 273 -8.93 20.60 -2.99
CA SER A 273 -8.50 21.97 -3.33
C SER A 273 -7.86 22.10 -4.72
N HIS A 274 -7.48 20.99 -5.36
CA HIS A 274 -6.91 21.03 -6.70
C HIS A 274 -7.99 21.46 -7.71
N LYS A 275 -7.60 22.27 -8.70
CA LYS A 275 -8.52 22.84 -9.70
C LYS A 275 -9.35 21.81 -10.48
N ARG A 276 -8.90 20.55 -10.53
CA ARG A 276 -9.57 19.45 -11.25
C ARG A 276 -10.47 18.60 -10.36
N GLY A 277 -10.44 18.80 -9.04
CA GLY A 277 -11.15 17.93 -8.08
C GLY A 277 -10.62 16.51 -8.12
N ASP A 278 -9.33 16.34 -7.78
CA ASP A 278 -8.65 15.06 -7.90
C ASP A 278 -9.25 14.01 -6.93
N GLN A 279 -9.29 12.75 -7.36
CA GLN A 279 -9.86 11.65 -6.56
C GLN A 279 -8.81 10.60 -6.20
N HIS A 280 -8.92 10.03 -5.00
CA HIS A 280 -8.17 8.85 -4.57
C HIS A 280 -9.09 7.62 -4.56
N LEU A 281 -8.64 6.55 -5.21
CA LEU A 281 -9.30 5.24 -5.22
C LEU A 281 -8.59 4.28 -4.25
N ILE A 282 -9.31 3.78 -3.25
CA ILE A 282 -8.85 2.66 -2.43
C ILE A 282 -9.43 1.36 -2.99
N ILE A 283 -8.55 0.47 -3.44
CA ILE A 283 -8.86 -0.94 -3.61
C ILE A 283 -8.58 -1.63 -2.27
N ASN A 284 -9.62 -1.80 -1.47
CA ASN A 284 -9.56 -2.48 -0.17
C ASN A 284 -9.54 -3.99 -0.40
N LEU A 285 -8.45 -4.64 0.02
CA LEU A 285 -8.23 -6.09 -0.17
C LEU A 285 -8.63 -6.92 1.05
N GLN A 286 -9.11 -6.25 2.10
CA GLN A 286 -9.55 -6.88 3.33
C GLN A 286 -10.89 -7.58 3.17
N ASP A 287 -11.15 -8.57 4.02
CA ASP A 287 -12.41 -9.30 4.06
C ASP A 287 -13.38 -8.70 5.09
N ARG A 288 -14.39 -7.96 4.62
CA ARG A 288 -15.41 -7.38 5.50
C ARG A 288 -16.33 -8.41 6.18
N THR A 289 -16.34 -9.66 5.74
CA THR A 289 -17.09 -10.75 6.39
C THR A 289 -16.32 -11.34 7.57
N SER A 290 -15.00 -11.15 7.61
CA SER A 290 -14.15 -11.53 8.74
C SER A 290 -14.27 -10.55 9.89
N TRP A 291 -14.52 -11.07 11.09
CA TRP A 291 -14.59 -10.28 12.32
C TRP A 291 -13.28 -9.50 12.62
N GLU A 292 -12.14 -9.98 12.13
CA GLU A 292 -10.82 -9.37 12.35
C GLU A 292 -10.61 -8.08 11.54
N GLU A 293 -11.32 -7.96 10.42
CA GLU A 293 -11.13 -6.90 9.44
C GLU A 293 -12.36 -6.02 9.24
N HIS A 294 -13.55 -6.50 9.63
CA HIS A 294 -14.84 -5.83 9.49
C HIS A 294 -14.79 -4.35 9.90
N ALA A 295 -14.30 -4.04 11.10
CA ALA A 295 -14.27 -2.67 11.61
C ALA A 295 -13.43 -1.72 10.74
N ARG A 296 -12.33 -2.21 10.14
CA ARG A 296 -11.48 -1.40 9.24
C ARG A 296 -12.14 -1.22 7.88
N CYS A 297 -12.76 -2.27 7.32
CA CYS A 297 -13.52 -2.19 6.08
C CYS A 297 -14.67 -1.18 6.22
N GLU A 298 -15.47 -1.31 7.28
CA GLU A 298 -16.59 -0.42 7.57
C GLU A 298 -16.14 1.04 7.70
N ALA A 299 -15.03 1.29 8.39
CA ALA A 299 -14.48 2.64 8.53
C ALA A 299 -14.08 3.25 7.17
N LEU A 300 -13.44 2.48 6.29
CA LEU A 300 -13.06 2.91 4.94
C LEU A 300 -14.28 3.15 4.06
N GLU A 301 -15.20 2.18 4.02
CA GLU A 301 -16.38 2.21 3.17
C GLU A 301 -17.34 3.35 3.58
N LYS A 302 -17.48 3.65 4.88
CA LYS A 302 -18.29 4.79 5.34
C LYS A 302 -17.63 6.14 5.09
N ALA A 303 -16.29 6.19 5.02
CA ALA A 303 -15.57 7.46 4.88
C ALA A 303 -15.91 8.21 3.57
N GLN A 304 -16.17 7.48 2.48
CA GLN A 304 -16.60 8.09 1.22
C GLN A 304 -18.03 8.68 1.30
N GLY A 305 -18.79 8.41 2.36
CA GLY A 305 -20.10 9.03 2.62
C GLY A 305 -20.01 10.35 3.39
N TYR A 306 -18.83 10.72 3.93
CA TYR A 306 -18.65 11.97 4.63
C TYR A 306 -18.66 13.13 3.63
N ALA A 307 -19.45 14.17 3.92
CA ALA A 307 -19.66 15.29 3.00
C ALA A 307 -18.35 15.95 2.53
N GLU A 308 -17.34 16.00 3.41
CA GLU A 308 -16.02 16.57 3.10
C GLU A 308 -15.11 15.65 2.26
N LEU A 309 -15.38 14.35 2.17
CA LEU A 309 -14.54 13.38 1.45
C LEU A 309 -15.24 12.80 0.20
N ALA A 310 -16.58 12.87 0.13
CA ALA A 310 -17.38 12.09 -0.81
C ALA A 310 -17.05 12.32 -2.29
N ASN A 311 -16.56 13.50 -2.64
CA ASN A 311 -16.20 13.83 -4.02
C ASN A 311 -14.75 13.46 -4.37
N ASN A 312 -13.92 13.10 -3.39
CA ASN A 312 -12.47 12.94 -3.56
C ASN A 312 -11.95 11.59 -3.08
N LEU A 313 -12.78 10.79 -2.41
CA LEU A 313 -12.46 9.43 -1.98
C LEU A 313 -13.47 8.46 -2.57
N VAL A 314 -12.97 7.41 -3.23
CA VAL A 314 -13.77 6.28 -3.68
C VAL A 314 -13.18 5.00 -3.10
N VAL A 315 -14.01 4.13 -2.52
CA VAL A 315 -13.57 2.86 -1.94
C VAL A 315 -14.29 1.70 -2.61
N VAL A 316 -13.52 0.73 -3.10
CA VAL A 316 -14.02 -0.55 -3.61
C VAL A 316 -13.38 -1.67 -2.81
N THR A 317 -14.16 -2.59 -2.25
CA THR A 317 -13.63 -3.75 -1.53
C THR A 317 -13.64 -4.98 -2.45
N LEU A 318 -12.46 -5.52 -2.71
CA LEU A 318 -12.20 -6.75 -3.47
C LEU A 318 -11.48 -7.73 -2.53
N PRO A 319 -12.21 -8.57 -1.77
CA PRO A 319 -11.62 -9.30 -0.65
C PRO A 319 -10.65 -10.37 -1.14
N LYS A 320 -9.48 -10.47 -0.47
CA LYS A 320 -8.43 -11.47 -0.75
C LYS A 320 -8.16 -12.44 0.40
N TYR A 321 -9.05 -12.46 1.40
CA TYR A 321 -8.95 -13.31 2.59
C TYR A 321 -10.23 -14.12 2.85
N THR A 322 -10.94 -14.51 1.80
CA THR A 322 -12.12 -15.40 1.89
C THR A 322 -11.77 -16.83 1.52
N ASP A 323 -12.55 -17.79 2.02
CA ASP A 323 -12.41 -19.20 1.65
C ASP A 323 -12.55 -19.41 0.13
N PHE A 324 -13.45 -18.65 -0.50
CA PHE A 324 -13.61 -18.66 -1.94
C PHE A 324 -12.32 -18.18 -2.63
N TYR A 325 -11.77 -17.04 -2.22
CA TYR A 325 -10.54 -16.55 -2.83
C TYR A 325 -9.40 -17.56 -2.66
N HIS A 326 -9.29 -18.22 -1.51
CA HIS A 326 -8.26 -19.23 -1.22
C HIS A 326 -8.55 -20.63 -1.79
N GLN A 327 -9.74 -20.83 -2.38
CA GLN A 327 -10.24 -22.11 -2.85
C GLN A 327 -10.05 -23.19 -1.78
N SER A 328 -10.46 -22.85 -0.54
CA SER A 328 -10.43 -23.71 0.65
C SER A 328 -11.83 -24.24 0.97
N ASP A 329 -11.91 -25.08 2.00
CA ASP A 329 -13.16 -25.60 2.57
C ASP A 329 -14.08 -26.19 1.50
N ILE A 330 -15.31 -25.68 1.38
CA ILE A 330 -16.31 -26.16 0.42
C ILE A 330 -15.87 -25.97 -1.05
N TYR A 331 -14.95 -25.04 -1.33
CA TYR A 331 -14.46 -24.73 -2.67
C TYR A 331 -13.27 -25.61 -3.09
N LEU A 332 -12.71 -26.39 -2.16
CA LEU A 332 -11.54 -27.23 -2.43
C LEU A 332 -11.85 -28.29 -3.50
N GLN A 333 -13.05 -28.87 -3.43
CA GLN A 333 -13.50 -29.99 -4.27
C GLN A 333 -14.17 -29.56 -5.58
N VAL A 334 -14.38 -28.27 -5.81
CA VAL A 334 -15.00 -27.76 -7.05
C VAL A 334 -14.03 -27.99 -8.21
N SER A 335 -14.28 -28.96 -9.07
CA SER A 335 -13.40 -29.25 -10.21
C SER A 335 -14.01 -28.91 -11.56
N ASN A 336 -15.34 -28.93 -11.67
CA ASN A 336 -16.05 -28.58 -12.89
C ASN A 336 -15.91 -27.08 -13.16
N ALA A 337 -15.59 -26.73 -14.41
CA ALA A 337 -15.37 -25.34 -14.80
C ALA A 337 -16.65 -24.50 -14.76
N ASP A 338 -17.78 -25.02 -15.24
CA ASP A 338 -19.05 -24.29 -15.27
C ASP A 338 -19.54 -23.99 -13.85
N ASP A 339 -19.41 -24.96 -12.93
CA ASP A 339 -19.70 -24.77 -11.51
C ASP A 339 -18.82 -23.67 -10.92
N PHE A 340 -17.50 -23.71 -11.18
CA PHE A 340 -16.57 -22.69 -10.71
C PHE A 340 -16.89 -21.30 -11.25
N LEU A 341 -17.14 -21.16 -12.56
CA LEU A 341 -17.47 -19.87 -13.16
C LEU A 341 -18.80 -19.31 -12.61
N SER A 342 -19.77 -20.18 -12.39
CA SER A 342 -21.04 -19.81 -11.74
C SER A 342 -20.82 -19.29 -10.33
N LEU A 343 -19.95 -19.95 -9.56
CA LEU A 343 -19.55 -19.49 -8.23
C LEU A 343 -18.82 -18.14 -8.28
N VAL A 344 -17.89 -17.92 -9.20
CA VAL A 344 -17.22 -16.60 -9.33
C VAL A 344 -18.26 -15.50 -9.56
N LEU A 345 -19.22 -15.74 -10.46
CA LEU A 345 -20.29 -14.79 -10.75
C LEU A 345 -21.21 -14.57 -9.54
N GLU A 346 -21.55 -15.63 -8.81
CA GLU A 346 -22.37 -15.56 -7.60
C GLU A 346 -21.66 -14.73 -6.51
N GLN A 347 -20.37 -14.93 -6.29
CA GLN A 347 -19.60 -14.18 -5.30
C GLN A 347 -19.64 -12.67 -5.56
N VAL A 348 -19.52 -12.26 -6.84
CA VAL A 348 -19.67 -10.84 -7.21
C VAL A 348 -21.12 -10.39 -7.04
N LYS A 349 -22.10 -11.19 -7.51
CA LYS A 349 -23.54 -10.88 -7.44
C LYS A 349 -24.04 -10.69 -6.01
N SER A 350 -23.56 -11.49 -5.07
CA SER A 350 -23.92 -11.42 -3.65
C SER A 350 -23.30 -10.21 -2.92
N GLY A 351 -22.37 -9.49 -3.56
CA GLY A 351 -21.84 -8.23 -3.07
C GLY A 351 -21.30 -8.33 -1.66
N GLU A 352 -21.91 -7.57 -0.73
CA GLU A 352 -21.46 -7.45 0.65
C GLU A 352 -21.47 -8.76 1.43
N GLU A 353 -22.37 -9.70 1.09
CA GLU A 353 -22.47 -11.01 1.75
C GLU A 353 -21.23 -11.89 1.47
N CYS A 354 -20.57 -11.67 0.34
CA CYS A 354 -19.34 -12.35 -0.07
C CYS A 354 -18.09 -11.46 0.13
N GLY A 355 -18.25 -10.35 0.84
CA GLY A 355 -17.17 -9.42 1.18
C GLY A 355 -16.86 -8.36 0.12
N PHE A 356 -17.55 -8.35 -1.03
CA PHE A 356 -17.39 -7.30 -2.02
C PHE A 356 -18.12 -6.03 -1.60
N PHE A 357 -17.53 -4.87 -1.90
CA PHE A 357 -18.23 -3.59 -1.76
C PHE A 357 -17.99 -2.75 -3.01
N PHE A 358 -19.09 -2.23 -3.58
CA PHE A 358 -19.08 -1.45 -4.80
C PHE A 358 -19.77 -0.10 -4.55
N PRO A 359 -19.08 1.04 -4.76
CA PRO A 359 -19.64 2.36 -4.52
C PRO A 359 -20.64 2.75 -5.61
N SER A 360 -21.40 3.83 -5.38
CA SER A 360 -22.38 4.32 -6.36
C SER A 360 -21.76 4.75 -7.69
N THR A 361 -20.48 5.13 -7.70
CA THR A 361 -19.71 5.49 -8.90
C THR A 361 -19.35 4.27 -9.76
N PHE A 362 -19.33 3.06 -9.19
CA PHE A 362 -19.15 1.82 -9.92
C PHE A 362 -20.09 0.75 -9.33
N PRO A 363 -21.40 0.83 -9.65
CA PRO A 363 -22.41 0.05 -8.95
C PRO A 363 -22.29 -1.45 -9.21
N LEU A 364 -22.76 -2.26 -8.26
CA LEU A 364 -22.78 -3.72 -8.34
C LEU A 364 -23.29 -4.27 -9.68
N LYS A 365 -24.36 -3.68 -10.23
CA LYS A 365 -24.90 -4.09 -11.54
C LYS A 365 -23.87 -4.02 -12.67
N GLN A 366 -23.02 -2.99 -12.66
CA GLN A 366 -21.94 -2.82 -13.63
C GLN A 366 -20.83 -3.85 -13.40
N ALA A 367 -20.45 -4.09 -12.14
CA ALA A 367 -19.48 -5.14 -11.79
C ALA A 367 -19.94 -6.54 -12.23
N VAL A 368 -21.22 -6.86 -12.04
CA VAL A 368 -21.84 -8.11 -12.48
C VAL A 368 -21.82 -8.22 -14.01
N ALA A 369 -22.26 -7.16 -14.72
CA ALA A 369 -22.25 -7.17 -16.18
C ALA A 369 -20.85 -7.29 -16.78
N PHE A 370 -19.84 -6.70 -16.14
CA PHE A 370 -18.44 -6.89 -16.50
C PHE A 370 -18.03 -8.35 -16.28
N THR A 371 -18.37 -8.91 -15.12
CA THR A 371 -18.02 -10.30 -14.73
C THR A 371 -18.59 -11.30 -15.73
N GLU A 372 -19.87 -11.18 -16.11
CA GLU A 372 -20.52 -12.05 -17.10
C GLU A 372 -19.79 -12.08 -18.46
N LYS A 373 -19.16 -10.97 -18.85
CA LYS A 373 -18.35 -10.88 -20.07
C LYS A 373 -16.92 -11.38 -19.88
N ALA A 374 -16.30 -11.09 -18.74
CA ALA A 374 -14.90 -11.39 -18.48
C ALA A 374 -14.66 -12.89 -18.28
N LEU A 375 -15.55 -13.59 -17.55
CA LEU A 375 -15.34 -14.99 -17.20
C LEU A 375 -15.15 -15.92 -18.42
N PRO A 376 -16.01 -15.88 -19.46
CA PRO A 376 -15.82 -16.72 -20.65
C PRO A 376 -14.53 -16.39 -21.42
N ILE A 377 -14.12 -15.12 -21.42
CA ILE A 377 -12.89 -14.67 -22.08
C ILE A 377 -11.67 -15.25 -21.36
N ILE A 378 -11.61 -15.13 -20.03
CA ILE A 378 -10.51 -15.68 -19.22
C ILE A 378 -10.43 -17.20 -19.39
N HIS A 379 -11.56 -17.90 -19.26
CA HIS A 379 -11.63 -19.36 -19.38
C HIS A 379 -11.16 -19.84 -20.76
N LYS A 380 -11.57 -19.15 -21.82
CA LYS A 380 -11.18 -19.48 -23.19
C LYS A 380 -9.71 -19.20 -23.47
N LEU A 381 -9.20 -18.04 -23.08
CA LEU A 381 -7.85 -17.61 -23.43
C LEU A 381 -6.79 -18.31 -22.59
N PHE A 382 -6.89 -18.25 -21.26
CA PHE A 382 -5.82 -18.73 -20.38
C PHE A 382 -5.99 -20.19 -19.97
N PHE A 383 -7.19 -20.75 -20.12
CA PHE A 383 -7.50 -22.12 -19.67
C PHE A 383 -8.07 -23.01 -20.79
N ALA A 384 -8.02 -22.54 -22.04
CA ALA A 384 -8.43 -23.28 -23.24
C ALA A 384 -9.84 -23.90 -23.15
N SER A 385 -10.76 -23.27 -22.42
CA SER A 385 -12.13 -23.79 -22.17
C SER A 385 -12.15 -25.21 -21.59
N LYS A 386 -11.15 -25.60 -20.80
CA LYS A 386 -11.12 -26.93 -20.17
C LYS A 386 -12.34 -27.11 -19.27
N ASN A 387 -13.02 -28.25 -19.41
CA ASN A 387 -14.17 -28.62 -18.56
C ASN A 387 -13.80 -28.81 -17.09
N THR A 388 -12.52 -29.05 -16.80
CA THR A 388 -12.01 -29.27 -15.45
C THR A 388 -10.90 -28.28 -15.13
N LEU A 389 -11.04 -27.58 -14.01
CA LEU A 389 -10.05 -26.64 -13.49
C LEU A 389 -9.47 -27.19 -12.19
N THR A 390 -8.16 -27.44 -12.18
CA THR A 390 -7.43 -27.80 -10.96
C THR A 390 -7.47 -26.64 -9.96
N ARG A 391 -7.19 -26.91 -8.68
CA ARG A 391 -7.14 -25.84 -7.66
C ARG A 391 -6.17 -24.72 -8.06
N LYS A 392 -5.00 -25.07 -8.59
CA LYS A 392 -4.02 -24.11 -9.11
C LYS A 392 -4.65 -23.24 -10.22
N ASN A 393 -5.29 -23.86 -11.22
CA ASN A 393 -5.94 -23.11 -12.30
C ASN A 393 -6.99 -22.14 -11.76
N ARG A 394 -7.80 -22.55 -10.76
CA ARG A 394 -8.82 -21.68 -10.15
C ARG A 394 -8.20 -20.50 -9.41
N LEU A 395 -7.08 -20.71 -8.70
CA LEU A 395 -6.34 -19.63 -8.03
C LEU A 395 -5.76 -18.64 -9.04
N ASP A 396 -5.13 -19.12 -10.12
CA ASP A 396 -4.58 -18.28 -11.19
C ASP A 396 -5.71 -17.52 -11.92
N PHE A 397 -6.84 -18.18 -12.15
CA PHE A 397 -8.03 -17.57 -12.74
C PHE A 397 -8.51 -16.37 -11.91
N LEU A 398 -8.59 -16.53 -10.58
CA LEU A 398 -9.04 -15.46 -9.69
C LEU A 398 -8.09 -14.25 -9.71
N GLU A 399 -6.77 -14.45 -9.76
CA GLU A 399 -5.84 -13.31 -9.91
C GLU A 399 -6.05 -12.57 -11.23
N ILE A 400 -6.18 -13.31 -12.35
CA ILE A 400 -6.42 -12.72 -13.67
C ILE A 400 -7.73 -11.92 -13.65
N PHE A 401 -8.79 -12.49 -13.07
CA PHE A 401 -10.07 -11.81 -12.92
C PHE A 401 -9.95 -10.53 -12.09
N TYR A 402 -9.27 -10.57 -10.94
CA TYR A 402 -9.09 -9.40 -10.08
C TYR A 402 -8.30 -8.29 -10.79
N HIS A 403 -7.26 -8.62 -11.56
CA HIS A 403 -6.53 -7.63 -12.35
C HIS A 403 -7.40 -6.98 -13.42
N LEU A 404 -8.19 -7.77 -14.15
CA LEU A 404 -9.10 -7.25 -15.17
C LEU A 404 -10.21 -6.37 -14.57
N LEU A 405 -10.80 -6.78 -13.43
CA LEU A 405 -11.81 -6.02 -12.72
C LEU A 405 -11.24 -4.71 -12.14
N THR A 406 -10.06 -4.76 -11.53
CA THR A 406 -9.36 -3.57 -11.02
C THR A 406 -9.13 -2.57 -12.14
N LEU A 407 -8.68 -3.04 -13.31
CA LEU A 407 -8.48 -2.18 -14.46
C LEU A 407 -9.79 -1.55 -14.95
N LYS A 408 -10.90 -2.29 -14.90
CA LYS A 408 -12.22 -1.77 -15.25
C LYS A 408 -12.66 -0.67 -14.28
N ILE A 409 -12.45 -0.88 -12.99
CA ILE A 409 -12.74 0.12 -11.95
C ILE A 409 -11.93 1.40 -12.20
N ILE A 410 -10.65 1.29 -12.55
CA ILE A 410 -9.80 2.45 -12.86
C ILE A 410 -10.27 3.19 -14.12
N GLU A 411 -10.68 2.47 -15.17
CA GLU A 411 -11.23 3.08 -16.39
C GLU A 411 -12.48 3.91 -16.13
N GLU A 412 -13.36 3.42 -15.27
CA GLU A 412 -14.66 4.04 -14.97
C GLU A 412 -14.52 5.22 -14.01
N ILE A 413 -13.68 5.07 -12.98
CA ILE A 413 -13.49 6.11 -11.96
C ILE A 413 -12.49 7.18 -12.43
N GLN A 414 -11.49 6.81 -13.22
CA GLN A 414 -10.39 7.68 -13.66
C GLN A 414 -9.71 8.44 -12.50
N PRO A 415 -9.30 7.75 -11.42
CA PRO A 415 -8.79 8.42 -10.23
C PRO A 415 -7.44 9.08 -10.49
N HIS A 416 -7.15 10.17 -9.77
CA HIS A 416 -5.83 10.82 -9.79
C HIS A 416 -4.78 9.94 -9.11
N SER A 417 -5.16 9.24 -8.04
CA SER A 417 -4.29 8.29 -7.36
C SER A 417 -5.07 7.06 -6.91
N LEU A 418 -4.38 5.93 -6.78
CA LEU A 418 -4.98 4.68 -6.30
C LEU A 418 -4.08 3.99 -5.28
N SER A 419 -4.66 3.16 -4.42
CA SER A 419 -3.90 2.30 -3.50
C SER A 419 -4.48 0.89 -3.40
N PHE A 420 -3.61 -0.09 -3.23
CA PHE A 420 -3.97 -1.47 -2.88
C PHE A 420 -3.79 -1.66 -1.38
N THR A 421 -4.88 -1.50 -0.64
CA THR A 421 -4.84 -1.39 0.80
C THR A 421 -5.26 -2.70 1.46
N CYS A 422 -4.47 -3.18 2.42
CA CYS A 422 -4.92 -4.14 3.42
C CYS A 422 -4.43 -3.69 4.81
N LYS A 423 -4.56 -4.53 5.85
CA LYS A 423 -4.20 -4.20 7.24
C LYS A 423 -2.87 -3.42 7.34
N ASP A 424 -1.79 -3.95 6.77
CA ASP A 424 -0.49 -3.30 6.72
C ASP A 424 0.12 -3.22 5.32
N ALA A 425 -0.56 -3.70 4.27
CA ALA A 425 -0.04 -3.69 2.89
C ALA A 425 1.37 -4.29 2.73
N VAL A 426 1.81 -5.14 3.67
CA VAL A 426 3.15 -5.74 3.66
C VAL A 426 3.23 -6.92 2.70
N ASP A 427 2.27 -7.85 2.78
CA ASP A 427 2.23 -9.03 1.91
C ASP A 427 1.15 -8.89 0.83
N VAL A 428 -0.14 -8.85 1.23
CA VAL A 428 -1.26 -8.86 0.29
C VAL A 428 -1.30 -7.60 -0.57
N GLY A 429 -1.13 -6.42 0.06
CA GLY A 429 -1.07 -5.14 -0.66
C GLY A 429 0.13 -5.06 -1.61
N ALA A 430 1.32 -5.42 -1.13
CA ALA A 430 2.54 -5.47 -1.93
C ALA A 430 2.42 -6.43 -3.13
N ALA A 431 2.04 -7.69 -2.89
CA ALA A 431 1.87 -8.70 -3.94
C ALA A 431 0.80 -8.32 -4.96
N THR A 432 -0.30 -7.70 -4.52
CA THR A 432 -1.37 -7.26 -5.44
C THR A 432 -0.93 -6.07 -6.27
N SER A 433 -0.28 -5.08 -5.65
CA SER A 433 0.25 -3.90 -6.34
C SER A 433 1.34 -4.27 -7.35
N ALA A 434 2.27 -5.15 -6.96
CA ALA A 434 3.33 -5.68 -7.83
C ALA A 434 2.75 -6.54 -8.96
N GLY A 435 1.77 -7.40 -8.64
CA GLY A 435 1.05 -8.20 -9.62
C GLY A 435 0.32 -7.35 -10.65
N PHE A 436 -0.34 -6.27 -10.20
CA PHE A 436 -1.04 -5.36 -11.10
C PHE A 436 -0.07 -4.57 -11.99
N TYR A 437 1.05 -4.08 -11.43
CA TYR A 437 2.13 -3.45 -12.20
C TYR A 437 2.64 -4.40 -13.31
N ALA A 438 2.98 -5.64 -12.95
CA ALA A 438 3.48 -6.63 -13.89
C ALA A 438 2.43 -7.03 -14.94
N PHE A 439 1.17 -7.19 -14.53
CA PHE A 439 0.06 -7.45 -15.44
C PHE A 439 -0.09 -6.34 -16.49
N LEU A 440 -0.09 -5.08 -16.06
CA LEU A 440 -0.18 -3.94 -16.98
C LEU A 440 1.01 -3.88 -17.93
N LYS A 441 2.23 -4.12 -17.44
CA LYS A 441 3.44 -4.20 -18.26
C LYS A 441 3.30 -5.29 -19.34
N LEU A 442 2.93 -6.50 -18.93
CA LEU A 442 2.72 -7.64 -19.84
C LEU A 442 1.66 -7.35 -20.90
N MET A 443 0.59 -6.65 -20.55
CA MET A 443 -0.52 -6.32 -21.46
C MET A 443 -0.27 -5.06 -22.30
N SER A 444 0.73 -4.22 -21.96
CA SER A 444 1.09 -2.99 -22.68
C SER A 444 1.86 -3.25 -23.97
N ARG A 445 1.94 -2.28 -24.89
CA ARG A 445 2.79 -2.42 -26.09
C ARG A 445 4.28 -2.54 -25.78
N SER A 446 4.74 -1.87 -24.71
CA SER A 446 6.10 -1.91 -24.21
C SER A 446 6.28 -3.06 -23.21
N TYR A 447 6.04 -4.30 -23.62
CA TYR A 447 6.06 -5.46 -22.72
C TYR A 447 7.46 -6.00 -22.43
N ASP A 448 8.47 -5.55 -23.18
CA ASP A 448 9.87 -5.93 -22.94
C ASP A 448 10.34 -5.34 -21.60
N TRP A 449 10.84 -6.23 -20.74
CA TRP A 449 11.32 -5.89 -19.41
C TRP A 449 12.75 -5.38 -19.46
N GLN A 450 12.96 -4.13 -19.04
CA GLN A 450 14.27 -3.60 -18.75
C GLN A 450 14.76 -4.10 -17.38
N GLU A 451 16.07 -4.12 -17.15
CA GLU A 451 16.64 -4.59 -15.88
C GLU A 451 16.17 -3.75 -14.70
N ASP A 452 16.10 -2.43 -14.85
CA ASP A 452 15.60 -1.52 -13.81
C ASP A 452 14.12 -1.73 -13.47
N GLU A 453 13.30 -2.20 -14.43
CA GLU A 453 11.91 -2.58 -14.21
C GLU A 453 11.77 -3.91 -13.46
N LYS A 454 12.65 -4.89 -13.74
CA LYS A 454 12.71 -6.16 -13.00
C LYS A 454 13.14 -5.91 -11.56
N ASP A 455 14.20 -5.14 -11.40
CA ASP A 455 14.71 -4.63 -10.12
C ASP A 455 13.59 -3.94 -9.32
N PHE A 456 12.83 -3.07 -9.98
CA PHE A 456 11.71 -2.38 -9.36
C PHE A 456 10.61 -3.35 -8.91
N LEU A 457 10.28 -4.36 -9.71
CA LEU A 457 9.32 -5.40 -9.33
C LEU A 457 9.79 -6.21 -8.11
N VAL A 458 11.07 -6.57 -8.06
CA VAL A 458 11.68 -7.26 -6.91
C VAL A 458 11.53 -6.39 -5.65
N TRP A 459 11.85 -5.10 -5.73
CA TRP A 459 11.66 -4.19 -4.60
C TRP A 459 10.20 -4.10 -4.15
N MET A 460 9.24 -4.02 -5.08
CA MET A 460 7.82 -3.97 -4.74
C MET A 460 7.35 -5.20 -3.96
N LEU A 461 7.90 -6.38 -4.26
CA LEU A 461 7.55 -7.65 -3.62
C LEU A 461 8.24 -7.83 -2.26
N PHE A 462 9.55 -7.59 -2.19
CA PHE A 462 10.35 -7.95 -1.01
C PHE A 462 10.59 -6.78 -0.05
N GLY A 463 10.69 -5.55 -0.58
CA GLY A 463 11.01 -4.35 0.19
C GLY A 463 10.09 -4.12 1.38
N PRO A 464 8.75 -4.13 1.21
CA PRO A 464 7.83 -3.88 2.31
C PRO A 464 7.97 -4.86 3.49
N ALA A 465 8.09 -6.16 3.23
CA ALA A 465 8.21 -7.17 4.28
C ALA A 465 9.55 -7.07 5.02
N LEU A 466 10.64 -6.83 4.28
CA LEU A 466 11.97 -6.66 4.88
C LEU A 466 12.03 -5.40 5.74
N SER A 467 11.63 -4.26 5.21
CA SER A 467 11.71 -2.98 5.92
C SER A 467 10.75 -2.89 7.12
N VAL A 468 9.49 -3.33 6.96
CA VAL A 468 8.46 -3.13 8.00
C VAL A 468 8.43 -4.27 9.02
N ARG A 469 8.71 -5.50 8.59
CA ARG A 469 8.54 -6.71 9.42
C ARG A 469 9.84 -7.51 9.60
N GLU A 470 10.94 -7.10 8.98
CA GLU A 470 12.23 -7.80 9.06
C GLU A 470 12.12 -9.29 8.71
N ARG A 471 11.24 -9.62 7.75
CA ARG A 471 11.10 -10.96 7.16
C ARG A 471 10.90 -10.89 5.66
N THR A 472 10.99 -12.03 5.00
CA THR A 472 10.53 -12.17 3.62
C THR A 472 9.00 -12.06 3.52
N ILE A 473 8.52 -11.78 2.32
CA ILE A 473 7.10 -11.81 1.96
C ILE A 473 6.52 -13.22 2.17
N ASP A 474 5.25 -13.29 2.56
CA ASP A 474 4.54 -14.57 2.67
C ASP A 474 4.59 -15.37 1.34
N LEU A 475 5.07 -16.62 1.43
CA LEU A 475 5.29 -17.46 0.26
C LEU A 475 3.99 -17.75 -0.48
N GLN A 476 2.88 -17.97 0.23
CA GLN A 476 1.60 -18.27 -0.42
C GLN A 476 1.10 -17.08 -1.24
N ARG A 477 1.25 -15.86 -0.73
CA ARG A 477 0.93 -14.63 -1.48
C ARG A 477 1.83 -14.47 -2.70
N LEU A 478 3.14 -14.63 -2.52
CA LEU A 478 4.12 -14.53 -3.61
C LEU A 478 3.85 -15.58 -4.70
N SER A 479 3.78 -16.85 -4.33
CA SER A 479 3.63 -17.97 -5.26
C SER A 479 2.36 -17.84 -6.10
N ARG A 480 1.28 -17.34 -5.49
CA ARG A 480 0.00 -17.14 -6.17
C ARG A 480 0.10 -16.04 -7.23
N THR A 481 0.65 -14.87 -6.88
CA THR A 481 0.87 -13.79 -7.85
C THR A 481 1.79 -14.24 -8.99
N VAL A 482 2.91 -14.88 -8.66
CA VAL A 482 3.90 -15.34 -9.64
C VAL A 482 3.32 -16.41 -10.57
N SER A 483 2.53 -17.36 -10.04
CA SER A 483 1.87 -18.41 -10.83
C SER A 483 0.89 -17.84 -11.86
N ALA A 484 0.07 -16.87 -11.44
CA ALA A 484 -0.87 -16.20 -12.34
C ALA A 484 -0.13 -15.40 -13.43
N LEU A 485 0.89 -14.62 -13.05
CA LEU A 485 1.70 -13.84 -14.01
C LEU A 485 2.45 -14.74 -14.99
N SER A 486 2.97 -15.88 -14.53
CA SER A 486 3.59 -16.88 -15.39
C SER A 486 2.61 -17.44 -16.42
N SER A 487 1.37 -17.71 -16.02
CA SER A 487 0.30 -18.16 -16.94
C SER A 487 -0.08 -17.09 -17.96
N ILE A 488 -0.16 -15.82 -17.54
CA ILE A 488 -0.42 -14.68 -18.43
C ILE A 488 0.73 -14.49 -19.43
N SER A 489 1.97 -14.51 -18.94
CA SER A 489 3.19 -14.39 -19.76
C SER A 489 3.24 -15.46 -20.84
N ALA A 490 3.04 -16.73 -20.47
CA ALA A 490 3.07 -17.84 -21.41
C ALA A 490 2.01 -17.72 -22.50
N GLU A 491 0.78 -17.32 -22.16
CA GLU A 491 -0.29 -17.14 -23.14
C GLU A 491 -0.02 -15.93 -24.06
N LEU A 492 0.53 -14.84 -23.52
CA LEU A 492 0.89 -13.65 -24.30
C LEU A 492 2.08 -13.89 -25.23
N GLU A 493 3.05 -14.73 -24.86
CA GLU A 493 4.18 -15.10 -25.72
C GLU A 493 3.71 -15.80 -27.00
N ILE A 494 2.63 -16.58 -26.93
CA ILE A 494 2.11 -17.36 -28.06
C ILE A 494 1.00 -16.60 -28.81
N ASN A 495 0.06 -15.99 -28.08
CA ASN A 495 -1.21 -15.52 -28.61
C ASN A 495 -1.49 -14.03 -28.33
N ARG A 496 -0.45 -13.19 -28.17
CA ARG A 496 -0.57 -11.76 -27.79
C ARG A 496 -1.74 -11.02 -28.44
N GLU A 497 -1.73 -10.89 -29.76
CA GLU A 497 -2.73 -10.12 -30.52
C GLU A 497 -4.14 -10.67 -30.30
N LYS A 498 -4.29 -11.99 -30.20
CA LYS A 498 -5.56 -12.65 -29.93
C LYS A 498 -6.06 -12.33 -28.52
N VAL A 499 -5.17 -12.35 -27.52
CA VAL A 499 -5.50 -12.00 -26.13
C VAL A 499 -5.92 -10.54 -26.04
N LEU A 500 -5.11 -9.61 -26.56
CA LEU A 500 -5.41 -8.18 -26.52
C LEU A 500 -6.72 -7.85 -27.24
N LYS A 501 -6.93 -8.42 -28.44
CA LYS A 501 -8.18 -8.24 -29.20
C LYS A 501 -9.41 -8.81 -28.49
N ALA A 502 -9.27 -9.94 -27.80
CA ALA A 502 -10.37 -10.57 -27.08
C ALA A 502 -10.71 -9.83 -25.78
N CYS A 503 -9.72 -9.24 -25.10
CA CYS A 503 -9.93 -8.45 -23.90
C CYS A 503 -10.39 -7.01 -24.19
N ALA A 504 -10.08 -6.46 -25.37
CA ALA A 504 -10.45 -5.08 -25.72
C ALA A 504 -11.94 -4.74 -25.53
N PRO A 505 -12.93 -5.58 -25.88
CA PRO A 505 -14.35 -5.29 -25.68
C PRO A 505 -14.81 -5.23 -24.21
N LEU A 506 -13.95 -5.59 -23.26
CA LEU A 506 -14.24 -5.43 -21.83
C LEU A 506 -14.12 -3.97 -21.37
N TYR A 507 -13.46 -3.14 -22.17
CA TYR A 507 -13.10 -1.76 -21.86
C TYR A 507 -13.69 -0.82 -22.91
N GLU A 508 -13.97 0.42 -22.52
CA GLU A 508 -14.49 1.44 -23.42
C GLU A 508 -13.38 2.05 -24.27
N PHE A 509 -12.18 2.19 -23.69
CA PHE A 509 -11.01 2.69 -24.39
C PHE A 509 -10.18 1.55 -25.00
N PRO A 510 -9.35 1.83 -26.02
CA PRO A 510 -8.37 0.86 -26.54
C PRO A 510 -7.19 0.71 -25.56
N LEU A 511 -7.53 0.34 -24.33
CA LEU A 511 -6.76 0.54 -23.12
C LEU A 511 -5.37 -0.11 -23.21
N PHE A 512 -5.29 -1.35 -23.70
CA PHE A 512 -4.02 -2.07 -23.82
C PHE A 512 -3.05 -1.52 -24.88
N ASN A 513 -3.53 -0.69 -25.82
CA ASN A 513 -2.65 -0.03 -26.77
C ASN A 513 -1.92 1.17 -26.17
N GLU A 514 -2.36 1.65 -25.01
CA GLU A 514 -2.10 3.01 -24.53
C GLU A 514 -1.72 3.10 -23.07
N VAL A 515 -1.92 2.02 -22.31
CA VAL A 515 -1.31 1.82 -21.01
C VAL A 515 0.20 1.94 -21.15
N SER A 516 0.75 2.93 -20.46
CA SER A 516 2.14 2.90 -20.03
C SER A 516 2.19 2.89 -18.52
N VAL A 517 3.16 2.15 -17.99
CA VAL A 517 3.44 2.13 -16.56
C VAL A 517 4.88 2.52 -16.39
N PHE A 518 5.12 3.55 -15.59
CA PHE A 518 6.46 4.06 -15.37
C PHE A 518 6.77 4.21 -13.90
N LYS A 519 8.05 3.98 -13.59
CA LYS A 519 8.63 4.32 -12.30
C LYS A 519 8.79 5.84 -12.24
N PRO A 520 8.31 6.52 -11.18
CA PRO A 520 8.60 7.93 -10.97
C PRO A 520 10.10 8.13 -10.72
N ASN A 521 10.66 9.19 -11.32
CA ASN A 521 12.06 9.57 -11.22
C ASN A 521 12.36 10.34 -9.93
#